data_AF-A0A3R6MDI3-F1
#
_entry.id   AF-A0A3R6MDI3-F1
#
_cell.length_a   1.000
_cell.length_b   1.000
_cell.length_c   1.000
_cell.angle_alpha   90.00
_cell.angle_beta   90.00
_cell.angle_gamma   90.00
#
_symmetry.space_group_name_H-M   'P 1'
#
loop_
_entity.id
_entity.type
_entity.pdbx_description
1 polymer ?
#
loop_
_entity_poly.entity_id
_entity_poly.type
_entity_poly.pdbx_seq_one_letter_code
_entity_poly.pdbx_strand_id
1 'polypeptide(L)'
;MNYTLLSEKNALIDEFNDDVQQINALRNQIVDYLEEAASAVVDDAIYTKMMQTNKEITDKLDEVRTLITKLKKKRQLDKIYDTLNEIMDLKGLFIMYFEQLKESVQDYKKQQRFKQYQKENVDVVPSNTLTGYFDKCNTKKDLIRKYKKLVKKYHPDNGGDALIFVEINQQYEKKKGELS
;
A
#
# COMPACT_ATOMS: atom_id res chain seq x y z
N MET A 1 -47.06 -19.12 9.08
CA MET A 1 -45.62 -18.93 8.84
C MET A 1 -44.96 -19.12 10.20
N ASN A 2 -44.17 -20.19 10.36
CA ASN A 2 -43.64 -20.67 11.65
C ASN A 2 -42.91 -19.56 12.41
N TYR A 3 -43.23 -19.38 13.69
CA TYR A 3 -42.54 -18.44 14.59
C TYR A 3 -41.01 -18.54 14.50
N THR A 4 -40.48 -19.74 14.30
CA THR A 4 -39.06 -20.04 14.10
C THR A 4 -38.46 -19.32 12.88
N LEU A 5 -39.16 -19.29 11.75
CA LEU A 5 -38.66 -18.65 10.54
C LEU A 5 -38.66 -17.12 10.66
N LEU A 6 -39.56 -16.59 11.49
CA LEU A 6 -39.64 -15.15 11.77
C LEU A 6 -38.52 -14.70 12.72
N SER A 7 -38.22 -15.48 13.76
CA SER A 7 -37.09 -15.20 14.65
C SER A 7 -35.75 -15.33 13.95
N GLU A 8 -35.57 -16.37 13.10
CA GLU A 8 -34.38 -16.53 12.27
C GLU A 8 -34.20 -15.36 11.32
N LYS A 9 -35.29 -14.90 10.68
CA LYS A 9 -35.26 -13.71 9.82
C LYS A 9 -34.81 -12.45 10.58
N ASN A 10 -35.32 -12.22 11.78
CA ASN A 10 -34.99 -11.02 12.55
C ASN A 10 -33.53 -11.03 13.01
N ALA A 11 -33.04 -12.15 13.54
CA ALA A 11 -31.64 -12.29 13.92
C ALA A 11 -30.68 -12.04 12.73
N LEU A 12 -31.08 -12.50 11.54
CA LEU A 12 -30.29 -12.30 10.33
C LEU A 12 -30.33 -10.86 9.82
N ILE A 13 -31.46 -10.15 10.02
CA ILE A 13 -31.52 -8.71 9.76
C ILE A 13 -30.56 -7.96 10.69
N ASP A 14 -30.48 -8.36 11.95
CA ASP A 14 -29.58 -7.74 12.92
C ASP A 14 -28.10 -8.00 12.55
N GLU A 15 -27.73 -9.26 12.29
CA GLU A 15 -26.38 -9.64 11.84
C GLU A 15 -25.99 -8.93 10.53
N PHE A 16 -26.89 -8.90 9.55
CA PHE A 16 -26.68 -8.18 8.30
C PHE A 16 -26.50 -6.68 8.51
N ASN A 17 -27.28 -6.06 9.40
CA ASN A 17 -27.15 -4.65 9.71
C ASN A 17 -25.81 -4.33 10.36
N ASP A 18 -25.33 -5.19 11.25
CA ASP A 18 -23.99 -5.06 11.86
C ASP A 18 -22.89 -5.17 10.81
N ASP A 19 -22.98 -6.13 9.90
CA ASP A 19 -22.03 -6.27 8.78
C ASP A 19 -22.06 -5.05 7.86
N VAL A 20 -23.24 -4.54 7.51
CA VAL A 20 -23.42 -3.30 6.73
C VAL A 20 -22.78 -2.11 7.44
N GLN A 21 -22.96 -1.99 8.75
CA GLN A 21 -22.34 -0.89 9.53
C GLN A 21 -20.82 -0.99 9.52
N GLN A 22 -20.25 -2.19 9.72
CA GLN A 22 -18.81 -2.40 9.65
C GLN A 22 -18.25 -2.08 8.26
N ILE A 23 -18.93 -2.50 7.20
CA ILE A 23 -18.51 -2.22 5.82
C ILE A 23 -18.59 -0.73 5.51
N ASN A 24 -19.65 -0.04 5.96
CA ASN A 24 -19.77 1.41 5.81
C ASN A 24 -18.69 2.17 6.60
N ALA A 25 -18.36 1.72 7.81
CA ALA A 25 -17.30 2.31 8.62
C ALA A 25 -15.94 2.18 7.92
N LEU A 26 -15.64 0.99 7.37
CA LEU A 26 -14.45 0.77 6.55
C LEU A 26 -14.45 1.68 5.33
N ARG A 27 -15.57 1.75 4.59
CA ARG A 27 -15.73 2.63 3.43
C ARG A 27 -15.40 4.08 3.75
N ASN A 28 -15.88 4.60 4.87
CA ASN A 28 -15.62 5.99 5.26
C ASN A 28 -14.13 6.22 5.60
N GLN A 29 -13.51 5.31 6.35
CA GLN A 29 -12.07 5.38 6.63
C GLN A 29 -11.23 5.39 5.34
N ILE A 30 -11.69 4.69 4.30
CA ILE A 30 -11.04 4.66 2.99
C ILE A 30 -11.21 5.99 2.25
N VAL A 31 -12.41 6.58 2.26
CA VAL A 31 -12.65 7.89 1.63
C VAL A 31 -11.75 8.95 2.25
N ASP A 32 -11.66 8.98 3.58
CA ASP A 32 -10.79 9.90 4.30
C ASP A 32 -9.31 9.71 3.90
N TYR A 33 -8.86 8.45 3.81
CA TYR A 33 -7.48 8.14 3.42
C TYR A 33 -7.17 8.52 1.97
N LEU A 34 -8.15 8.43 1.07
CA LEU A 34 -8.01 8.77 -0.34
C LEU A 34 -8.06 10.27 -0.60
N GLU A 35 -8.88 11.01 0.15
CA GLU A 35 -8.88 12.48 0.13
C GLU A 35 -7.53 13.03 0.63
N GLU A 36 -6.93 12.38 1.64
CA GLU A 36 -5.59 12.71 2.14
C GLU A 36 -4.46 12.32 1.17
N ALA A 37 -4.64 11.30 0.32
CA ALA A 37 -3.56 10.73 -0.49
C ALA A 37 -3.08 11.62 -1.65
N ALA A 38 -3.88 12.59 -2.12
CA ALA A 38 -3.64 13.46 -3.27
C ALA A 38 -3.29 12.72 -4.59
N SER A 39 -3.84 13.20 -5.71
CA SER A 39 -3.83 12.57 -7.05
C SER A 39 -2.47 12.23 -7.69
N ALA A 40 -1.34 12.48 -7.03
CA ALA A 40 0.00 12.38 -7.60
C ALA A 40 0.81 11.15 -7.15
N VAL A 41 0.34 10.36 -6.18
CA VAL A 41 1.14 9.30 -5.51
C VAL A 41 0.59 7.88 -5.73
N VAL A 42 -0.51 7.76 -6.47
CA VAL A 42 -1.30 6.53 -6.51
C VAL A 42 -0.65 5.50 -7.45
N ASP A 43 -0.30 4.33 -6.91
CA ASP A 43 -0.11 3.13 -7.73
C ASP A 43 -1.46 2.78 -8.36
N ASP A 44 -1.63 3.23 -9.60
CA ASP A 44 -2.89 3.19 -10.35
C ASP A 44 -3.46 1.77 -10.43
N ALA A 45 -2.60 0.75 -10.46
CA ALA A 45 -3.02 -0.65 -10.50
C ALA A 45 -3.61 -1.11 -9.16
N ILE A 46 -2.99 -0.74 -8.03
CA ILE A 46 -3.49 -1.08 -6.68
C ILE A 46 -4.81 -0.34 -6.42
N TYR A 47 -4.86 0.94 -6.76
CA TYR A 47 -6.06 1.76 -6.61
C TYR A 47 -7.23 1.26 -7.47
N THR A 48 -6.97 0.88 -8.73
CA THR A 48 -8.00 0.31 -9.60
C THR A 48 -8.58 -0.99 -9.03
N LYS A 49 -7.73 -1.89 -8.53
CA LYS A 49 -8.18 -3.13 -7.87
C LYS A 49 -9.02 -2.84 -6.63
N MET A 50 -8.61 -1.86 -5.84
CA MET A 50 -9.35 -1.44 -4.66
C MET A 50 -10.74 -0.90 -5.04
N MET A 51 -10.82 0.00 -6.02
CA MET A 51 -12.10 0.55 -6.48
C MET A 51 -13.03 -0.50 -7.08
N GLN A 52 -12.48 -1.45 -7.84
CA GLN A 52 -13.24 -2.58 -8.38
C GLN A 52 -13.80 -3.46 -7.25
N THR A 53 -12.97 -3.79 -6.26
CA THR A 53 -13.40 -4.59 -5.10
C THR A 53 -14.50 -3.87 -4.29
N ASN A 54 -14.41 -2.55 -4.14
CA ASN A 54 -15.45 -1.75 -3.47
C ASN A 54 -16.80 -1.82 -4.18
N LYS A 55 -16.76 -1.77 -5.52
CA LYS A 55 -17.96 -1.88 -6.35
C LYS A 55 -18.61 -3.25 -6.16
N GLU A 56 -17.83 -4.31 -6.20
CA GLU A 56 -18.32 -5.68 -5.99
C GLU A 56 -18.94 -5.88 -4.61
N ILE A 57 -18.33 -5.33 -3.55
CA ILE A 57 -18.92 -5.34 -2.20
C ILE A 57 -20.28 -4.62 -2.18
N THR A 58 -20.37 -3.46 -2.84
CA THR A 58 -21.61 -2.67 -2.90
C THR A 58 -22.72 -3.44 -3.63
N ASP A 59 -22.40 -4.04 -4.78
CA ASP A 59 -23.34 -4.83 -5.58
C ASP A 59 -23.86 -6.05 -4.78
N LYS A 60 -22.97 -6.72 -4.05
CA LYS A 60 -23.31 -7.89 -3.20
C LYS A 60 -24.17 -7.52 -2.00
N LEU A 61 -23.94 -6.36 -1.38
CA LEU A 61 -24.80 -5.86 -0.31
C LEU A 61 -26.23 -5.60 -0.80
N ASP A 62 -26.39 -5.07 -2.00
CA ASP A 62 -27.71 -4.85 -2.60
C ASP A 62 -28.39 -6.18 -3.00
N GLU A 63 -27.62 -7.20 -3.38
CA GLU A 63 -28.10 -8.57 -3.56
C GLU A 63 -28.68 -9.12 -2.24
N VAL A 64 -27.96 -9.01 -1.13
CA VAL A 64 -28.43 -9.46 0.19
C VAL A 64 -29.71 -8.74 0.61
N ARG A 65 -29.78 -7.40 0.46
CA ARG A 65 -31.01 -6.62 0.71
C ARG A 65 -32.20 -7.16 -0.09
N THR A 66 -31.97 -7.47 -1.36
CA THR A 66 -33.02 -8.01 -2.24
C THR A 66 -33.46 -9.42 -1.82
N LEU A 67 -32.52 -10.26 -1.36
CA LEU A 67 -32.84 -11.60 -0.88
C LEU A 67 -33.63 -11.58 0.43
N ILE A 68 -33.24 -10.72 1.38
CA ILE A 68 -33.93 -10.55 2.67
C ILE A 68 -35.38 -10.08 2.45
N THR A 69 -35.61 -9.10 1.57
CA THR A 69 -36.97 -8.61 1.28
C THR A 69 -37.87 -9.67 0.64
N LYS A 70 -37.29 -10.59 -0.14
CA LYS A 70 -38.02 -11.69 -0.80
C LYS A 70 -38.04 -12.98 0.03
N LEU A 71 -37.51 -13.00 1.25
CA LEU A 71 -37.36 -14.19 2.08
C LEU A 71 -38.73 -14.79 2.46
N LYS A 72 -39.01 -15.98 1.91
CA LYS A 72 -40.22 -16.77 2.16
C LYS A 72 -39.92 -18.24 2.48
N LYS A 73 -38.72 -18.74 2.18
CA LYS A 73 -38.31 -20.16 2.30
C LYS A 73 -36.88 -20.30 2.81
N LYS A 74 -36.58 -21.42 3.49
CA LYS A 74 -35.25 -21.75 4.03
C LYS A 74 -34.12 -21.74 2.97
N ARG A 75 -34.38 -22.21 1.74
CA ARG A 75 -33.39 -22.15 0.63
C ARG A 75 -32.92 -20.72 0.30
N GLN A 76 -33.73 -19.70 0.57
CA GLN A 76 -33.33 -18.31 0.37
C GLN A 76 -32.44 -17.82 1.53
N LEU A 77 -32.55 -18.43 2.71
CA LEU A 77 -31.67 -18.19 3.86
C LEU A 77 -30.25 -18.65 3.55
N ASP A 78 -30.11 -19.88 3.02
CA ASP A 78 -28.81 -20.44 2.66
C ASP A 78 -28.07 -19.54 1.66
N LYS A 79 -28.80 -19.03 0.64
CA LYS A 79 -28.25 -18.08 -0.32
C LYS A 79 -27.77 -16.77 0.29
N ILE A 80 -28.47 -16.27 1.32
CA ILE A 80 -28.05 -15.05 2.02
C ILE A 80 -26.73 -15.32 2.74
N TYR A 81 -26.60 -16.44 3.44
CA TYR A 81 -25.34 -16.82 4.10
C TYR A 81 -24.19 -16.99 3.11
N ASP A 82 -24.42 -17.64 1.97
CA ASP A 82 -23.41 -17.77 0.92
C ASP A 82 -22.92 -16.39 0.44
N THR A 83 -23.85 -15.44 0.23
CA THR A 83 -23.51 -14.09 -0.23
C THR A 83 -22.80 -13.27 0.86
N LEU A 84 -23.14 -13.46 2.14
CA LEU A 84 -22.44 -12.82 3.26
C LEU A 84 -20.99 -13.29 3.36
N ASN A 85 -20.74 -14.60 3.17
CA ASN A 85 -19.39 -15.13 3.13
C ASN A 85 -18.57 -14.54 1.97
N GLU A 86 -19.16 -14.39 0.77
CA GLU A 86 -18.50 -13.72 -0.35
C GLU A 86 -18.10 -12.28 -0.01
N ILE A 87 -18.98 -11.55 0.71
CA ILE A 87 -18.68 -10.18 1.16
C ILE A 87 -17.51 -10.15 2.14
N MET A 88 -17.42 -11.12 3.05
CA MET A 88 -16.30 -11.22 3.99
C MET A 88 -14.97 -11.47 3.28
N ASP A 89 -14.96 -12.34 2.26
CA ASP A 89 -13.77 -12.60 1.46
C ASP A 89 -13.32 -11.36 0.67
N LEU A 90 -14.27 -10.66 0.04
CA LEU A 90 -14.00 -9.40 -0.66
C LEU A 90 -13.49 -8.31 0.28
N LYS A 91 -14.04 -8.20 1.49
CA LYS A 91 -13.54 -7.30 2.55
C LYS A 91 -12.08 -7.62 2.90
N GLY A 92 -11.71 -8.90 2.99
CA GLY A 92 -10.33 -9.33 3.19
C GLY A 92 -9.39 -8.88 2.07
N LEU A 93 -9.76 -9.09 0.81
CA LEU A 93 -9.00 -8.64 -0.36
C LEU A 93 -8.85 -7.12 -0.39
N PHE A 94 -9.93 -6.41 -0.05
CA PHE A 94 -9.95 -4.96 0.01
C PHE A 94 -8.91 -4.44 1.01
N ILE A 95 -8.89 -4.98 2.24
CA ILE A 95 -7.94 -4.59 3.29
C ILE A 95 -6.50 -4.85 2.85
N MET A 96 -6.25 -5.98 2.19
CA MET A 96 -4.92 -6.30 1.65
C MET A 96 -4.45 -5.24 0.64
N TYR A 97 -5.29 -4.85 -0.31
CA TYR A 97 -4.92 -3.80 -1.29
C TYR A 97 -4.72 -2.44 -0.63
N PHE A 98 -5.50 -2.12 0.39
CA PHE A 98 -5.35 -0.88 1.16
C PHE A 98 -3.98 -0.79 1.85
N GLU A 99 -3.54 -1.86 2.53
CA GLU A 99 -2.22 -1.87 3.18
C GLU A 99 -1.07 -1.79 2.15
N GLN A 100 -1.19 -2.47 1.01
CA GLN A 100 -0.21 -2.34 -0.09
C GLN A 100 -0.11 -0.90 -0.61
N LEU A 101 -1.24 -0.21 -0.76
CA LEU A 101 -1.25 1.18 -1.19
C LEU A 101 -0.55 2.08 -0.16
N LYS A 102 -0.83 1.87 1.13
CA LYS A 102 -0.20 2.61 2.23
C LYS A 102 1.32 2.44 2.27
N GLU A 103 1.82 1.23 2.07
CA GLU A 103 3.26 0.98 1.94
C GLU A 103 3.86 1.72 0.73
N SER A 104 3.21 1.62 -0.44
CA SER A 104 3.66 2.30 -1.67
C SER A 104 3.74 3.82 -1.49
N VAL A 105 2.74 4.42 -0.84
CA VAL A 105 2.72 5.86 -0.51
C VAL A 105 3.87 6.23 0.43
N GLN A 106 4.14 5.41 1.45
CA GLN A 106 5.25 5.66 2.38
C GLN A 106 6.61 5.58 1.67
N ASP A 107 6.81 4.58 0.82
CA ASP A 107 8.06 4.42 0.08
C ASP A 107 8.27 5.55 -0.92
N TYR A 108 7.22 6.00 -1.60
CA TYR A 108 7.30 7.19 -2.45
C TYR A 108 7.70 8.45 -1.66
N LYS A 109 7.09 8.69 -0.49
CA LYS A 109 7.46 9.81 0.38
C LYS A 109 8.92 9.73 0.81
N LYS A 110 9.44 8.54 1.14
CA LYS A 110 10.87 8.34 1.44
C LYS A 110 11.76 8.67 0.24
N GLN A 111 11.41 8.17 -0.95
CA GLN A 111 12.16 8.46 -2.18
C GLN A 111 12.19 9.95 -2.51
N GLN A 112 11.08 10.67 -2.32
CA GLN A 112 11.02 12.11 -2.56
C GLN A 112 11.89 12.90 -1.57
N ARG A 113 11.82 12.57 -0.27
CA ARG A 113 12.70 13.17 0.75
C ARG A 113 14.17 12.95 0.42
N PHE A 114 14.51 11.75 -0.04
CA PHE A 114 15.87 11.42 -0.44
C PHE A 114 16.33 12.23 -1.66
N LYS A 115 15.51 12.35 -2.71
CA LYS A 115 15.80 13.19 -3.88
C LYS A 115 15.97 14.67 -3.52
N GLN A 116 15.13 15.18 -2.62
CA GLN A 116 15.23 16.55 -2.12
C GLN A 116 16.54 16.76 -1.35
N TYR A 117 16.87 15.85 -0.43
CA TYR A 117 18.13 15.89 0.32
C TYR A 117 19.35 15.87 -0.60
N GLN A 118 19.34 15.02 -1.63
CA GLN A 118 20.39 15.02 -2.64
C GLN A 118 20.50 16.39 -3.31
N LYS A 119 19.38 16.97 -3.77
CA LYS A 119 19.34 18.27 -4.46
C LYS A 119 19.87 19.41 -3.59
N GLU A 120 19.49 19.46 -2.32
CA GLU A 120 19.91 20.50 -1.37
C GLU A 120 21.40 20.38 -0.97
N ASN A 121 21.97 19.18 -1.02
CA ASN A 121 23.35 18.91 -0.59
C ASN A 121 24.32 18.67 -1.77
N VAL A 122 23.91 18.91 -3.03
CA VAL A 122 24.83 18.85 -4.18
C VAL A 122 25.92 19.92 -4.06
N ASP A 123 25.60 21.10 -3.52
CA ASP A 123 26.52 22.25 -3.46
C ASP A 123 27.22 22.43 -2.10
N VAL A 124 26.86 21.63 -1.09
CA VAL A 124 27.27 21.87 0.31
C VAL A 124 28.45 21.02 0.76
N VAL A 125 28.84 19.97 0.03
CA VAL A 125 30.01 19.16 0.42
C VAL A 125 31.29 19.94 0.09
N PRO A 126 32.02 20.49 1.07
CA PRO A 126 33.32 21.10 0.80
C PRO A 126 34.24 19.98 0.34
N SER A 127 35.01 20.20 -0.72
CA SER A 127 35.90 19.22 -1.34
C SER A 127 37.10 18.76 -0.48
N ASN A 128 36.97 18.79 0.86
CA ASN A 128 38.08 18.61 1.79
C ASN A 128 38.07 17.28 2.56
N THR A 129 37.13 16.35 2.32
CA THR A 129 37.27 14.96 2.80
C THR A 129 37.93 14.09 1.74
N LEU A 130 39.22 13.89 1.94
CA LEU A 130 40.19 13.12 1.16
C LEU A 130 39.95 11.59 1.20
N THR A 131 38.69 11.13 1.15
CA THR A 131 38.37 9.69 1.16
C THR A 131 37.92 9.25 -0.22
N GLY A 132 38.87 8.84 -1.06
CA GLY A 132 38.59 8.21 -2.34
C GLY A 132 38.00 6.81 -2.15
N TYR A 133 36.68 6.73 -1.97
CA TYR A 133 35.97 5.47 -1.73
C TYR A 133 36.14 4.50 -2.90
N PHE A 134 36.43 4.98 -4.11
CA PHE A 134 36.51 4.17 -5.33
C PHE A 134 37.86 4.19 -6.03
N ASP A 135 38.92 4.71 -5.39
CA ASP A 135 40.25 4.85 -6.02
C ASP A 135 40.84 3.52 -6.52
N LYS A 136 40.53 2.42 -5.84
CA LYS A 136 40.99 1.06 -6.18
C LYS A 136 40.03 0.29 -7.10
N CYS A 137 38.98 0.93 -7.62
CA CYS A 137 38.00 0.29 -8.50
C CYS A 137 38.38 0.54 -9.96
N ASN A 138 38.96 -0.50 -10.59
CA ASN A 138 39.43 -0.44 -11.99
C ASN A 138 38.46 -1.07 -12.99
N THR A 139 37.43 -1.78 -12.52
CA THR A 139 36.42 -2.41 -13.37
C THR A 139 35.00 -2.00 -12.95
N LYS A 140 34.06 -1.98 -13.91
CA LYS A 140 32.63 -1.74 -13.62
C LYS A 140 32.11 -2.71 -12.54
N LYS A 141 32.56 -3.96 -12.57
CA LYS A 141 32.19 -5.00 -11.59
C LYS A 141 32.66 -4.66 -10.18
N ASP A 142 33.90 -4.21 -10.02
CA ASP A 142 34.46 -3.83 -8.72
C ASP A 142 33.80 -2.57 -8.16
N LEU A 143 33.54 -1.60 -9.04
CA LEU A 143 32.83 -0.37 -8.70
C LEU A 143 31.43 -0.67 -8.13
N ILE A 144 30.62 -1.45 -8.85
CA ILE A 144 29.26 -1.84 -8.41
C ILE A 144 29.31 -2.63 -7.10
N ARG A 145 30.25 -3.58 -6.98
CA ARG A 145 30.38 -4.41 -5.76
C ARG A 145 30.73 -3.57 -4.54
N LYS A 146 31.67 -2.61 -4.68
CA LYS A 146 32.06 -1.73 -3.59
C LYS A 146 30.96 -0.74 -3.23
N TYR A 147 30.28 -0.19 -4.23
CA TYR A 147 29.13 0.71 -4.03
C TYR A 147 28.03 0.04 -3.22
N LYS A 148 27.61 -1.19 -3.58
CA LYS A 148 26.59 -1.93 -2.82
C LYS A 148 26.98 -2.15 -1.35
N LYS A 149 28.26 -2.41 -1.05
CA LYS A 149 28.75 -2.55 0.32
C LYS A 149 28.67 -1.24 1.10
N LEU A 150 29.07 -0.15 0.46
CA LEU A 150 29.07 1.19 1.06
C LEU A 150 27.64 1.70 1.27
N VAL A 151 26.74 1.50 0.30
CA VAL A 151 25.30 1.77 0.44
C VAL A 151 24.75 1.02 1.65
N LYS A 152 24.95 -0.30 1.75
CA LYS A 152 24.43 -1.07 2.88
C LYS A 152 24.93 -0.55 4.24
N LYS A 153 26.16 -0.05 4.30
CA LYS A 153 26.77 0.46 5.55
C LYS A 153 26.34 1.88 5.90
N TYR A 154 26.20 2.76 4.92
CA TYR A 154 26.03 4.20 5.13
C TYR A 154 24.64 4.73 4.74
N HIS A 155 23.75 3.89 4.20
CA HIS A 155 22.38 4.32 3.90
C HIS A 155 21.67 4.82 5.18
N PRO A 156 21.00 5.98 5.15
CA PRO A 156 20.28 6.53 6.31
C PRO A 156 19.28 5.56 6.93
N ASP A 157 18.56 4.79 6.11
CA ASP A 157 17.61 3.77 6.58
C ASP A 157 18.26 2.65 7.42
N ASN A 158 19.57 2.47 7.30
CA ASN A 158 20.35 1.51 8.11
C ASN A 158 21.04 2.19 9.31
N GLY A 159 20.65 3.42 9.66
CA GLY A 159 21.32 4.23 10.69
C GLY A 159 22.65 4.83 10.24
N GLY A 160 22.90 4.87 8.93
CA GLY A 160 24.11 5.47 8.35
C GLY A 160 24.04 6.99 8.22
N ASP A 161 25.21 7.62 8.04
CA ASP A 161 25.31 9.07 7.87
C ASP A 161 24.91 9.49 6.44
N ALA A 162 23.88 10.33 6.36
CA ALA A 162 23.33 10.83 5.11
C ALA A 162 24.33 11.66 4.29
N LEU A 163 25.22 12.42 4.94
CA LEU A 163 26.24 13.22 4.25
C LEU A 163 27.28 12.30 3.61
N ILE A 164 27.74 11.29 4.35
CA ILE A 164 28.68 10.28 3.84
C ILE A 164 28.06 9.51 2.67
N PHE A 165 26.77 9.17 2.77
CA PHE A 165 26.07 8.46 1.70
C PHE A 165 25.95 9.27 0.41
N VAL A 166 25.66 10.57 0.51
CA VAL A 166 25.65 11.48 -0.66
C VAL A 166 27.02 11.57 -1.30
N GLU A 167 28.09 11.72 -0.51
CA GLU A 167 29.47 11.73 -1.01
C GLU A 167 29.83 10.43 -1.75
N ILE A 168 29.49 9.26 -1.18
CA ILE A 168 29.66 7.95 -1.82
C ILE A 168 28.92 7.89 -3.17
N ASN A 169 27.68 8.41 -3.23
CA ASN A 169 26.89 8.37 -4.44
C ASN A 169 27.46 9.25 -5.56
N GLN A 170 27.92 10.46 -5.21
CA GLN A 170 28.58 11.37 -6.14
C GLN A 170 29.88 10.77 -6.70
N GLN A 171 30.75 10.22 -5.84
CA GLN A 171 31.98 9.58 -6.29
C GLN A 171 31.71 8.35 -7.17
N TYR A 172 30.66 7.58 -6.87
CA TYR A 172 30.26 6.43 -7.68
C TYR A 172 29.84 6.84 -9.10
N GLU A 173 28.94 7.81 -9.25
CA GLU A 173 28.50 8.25 -10.58
C GLU A 173 29.64 8.88 -11.38
N LYS A 174 30.54 9.64 -10.73
CA LYS A 174 31.77 10.15 -11.37
C LYS A 174 32.64 9.00 -11.89
N LYS A 175 32.97 8.02 -11.03
CA LYS A 175 33.83 6.89 -11.41
C LYS A 175 33.19 5.97 -12.46
N LYS A 176 31.86 5.85 -12.43
CA LYS A 176 31.08 5.10 -13.42
C LYS A 176 31.15 5.75 -14.80
N GLY A 177 31.14 7.08 -14.87
CA GLY A 177 31.40 7.83 -16.10
C GLY A 177 32.81 7.61 -16.65
N GLU A 178 33.83 7.59 -15.78
CA GLU A 178 35.23 7.34 -16.18
C GLU A 178 35.48 5.93 -16.72
N LEU A 179 34.78 4.93 -16.18
CA LEU A 179 34.89 3.53 -16.60
C LEU A 179 33.97 3.15 -17.76
N SER A 180 33.15 4.10 -18.25
CA SER A 180 32.07 3.81 -19.21
C SER A 180 32.60 3.54 -20.61
#